data_AF-A0A7U9R2M9-F1
#
_entry.id   AF-A0A7U9R2M9-F1
#
_cell.length_a   1.000
_cell.length_b   1.000
_cell.length_c   1.000
_cell.angle_alpha   90.00
_cell.angle_beta   90.00
_cell.angle_gamma   90.00
#
_symmetry.space_group_name_H-M   'P 1'
#
loop_
_entity.id
_entity.type
_entity.pdbx_description
1 polymer ?
#
loop_
_entity_poly.entity_id
_entity_poly.type
_entity_poly.pdbx_seq_one_letter_code
_entity_poly.pdbx_strand_id
1 'polypeptide(L)'
;MKEKTLAYKIEELKKMLPDGNPVGITFKTQNGYYYYDTVTGKVLACQKVEYEIIEKILAGELEKVLYTNEYSEGVYVEALEHIMAAIQNEKILALSKFSLMAPFNNYEELVNHHLEQITLELTEKCNLRCGYCIYNEGITEPMLSLFSRITWYISSRFFSAYFRISLCAVPVGSKEK
;
A
#
# COMPACT_ATOMS: atom_id res chain seq x y z
N MET A 1 21.31 23.87 27.49
CA MET A 1 20.88 24.94 26.55
C MET A 1 21.14 24.58 25.07
N LYS A 2 21.16 23.29 24.69
CA LYS A 2 21.31 22.83 23.28
C LYS A 2 20.02 22.33 22.63
N GLU A 3 18.91 22.27 23.38
CA GLU A 3 17.72 21.48 23.02
C GLU A 3 16.73 22.12 22.04
N LYS A 4 16.97 23.35 21.54
CA LYS A 4 15.95 24.11 20.77
C LYS A 4 16.37 24.63 19.39
N THR A 5 17.59 24.35 18.91
CA THR A 5 17.96 24.82 17.57
C THR A 5 17.36 23.93 16.49
N LEU A 6 16.90 24.52 15.39
CA LEU A 6 16.34 23.81 14.25
C LEU A 6 17.25 22.69 13.73
N ALA A 7 18.56 22.97 13.65
CA ALA A 7 19.57 21.98 13.25
C ALA A 7 19.62 20.76 14.17
N TYR A 8 19.46 20.96 15.49
CA TYR A 8 19.44 19.85 16.42
C TYR A 8 18.21 18.95 16.20
N LYS A 9 17.03 19.55 16.00
CA LYS A 9 15.78 18.80 15.75
C LYS A 9 15.80 18.03 14.43
N ILE A 10 16.40 18.59 13.38
CA ILE A 10 16.60 17.88 12.12
C ILE A 10 17.49 16.64 12.32
N GLU A 11 18.58 16.77 13.07
CA GLU A 11 19.46 15.64 13.36
C GLU A 11 18.82 14.60 14.28
N GLU A 12 17.92 14.99 15.18
CA GLU A 12 17.10 14.03 15.94
C GLU A 12 16.11 13.28 15.03
N LEU A 13 15.40 13.99 14.17
CA LEU A 13 14.45 13.39 13.24
C LEU A 13 15.14 12.38 12.31
N LYS A 14 16.32 12.70 11.77
CA LYS A 14 17.09 11.78 10.91
C LYS A 14 17.38 10.43 11.58
N LYS A 15 17.62 10.41 12.89
CA LYS A 15 17.87 9.15 13.64
C LYS A 15 16.62 8.30 13.80
N MET A 16 15.44 8.90 13.67
CA MET A 16 14.15 8.22 13.76
C MET A 16 13.65 7.74 12.40
N LEU A 17 14.16 8.35 11.33
CA LEU A 17 13.94 7.89 9.97
C LEU A 17 14.77 6.63 9.71
N PRO A 18 14.28 5.75 8.83
CA PRO A 18 15.04 4.56 8.48
C PRO A 18 16.26 4.86 7.61
N ASP A 19 17.14 3.86 7.44
CA ASP A 19 18.38 3.94 6.63
C ASP A 19 18.16 4.26 5.12
N GLY A 20 16.91 4.38 4.66
CA GLY A 20 16.52 4.80 3.31
C GLY A 20 15.34 5.76 3.35
N ASN A 21 14.94 6.31 2.20
CA ASN A 21 13.80 7.23 2.15
C ASN A 21 12.50 6.50 2.53
N PRO A 22 11.66 7.08 3.41
CA PRO A 22 10.33 6.56 3.67
C PRO A 22 9.51 6.43 2.39
N VAL A 23 8.67 5.39 2.32
CA VAL A 23 7.82 5.13 1.15
C VAL A 23 6.40 5.63 1.43
N GLY A 24 6.04 6.74 0.80
CA GLY A 24 4.71 7.31 0.93
C GLY A 24 4.45 8.41 -0.08
N ILE A 25 3.25 8.97 -0.03
CA ILE A 25 2.81 10.03 -0.94
C ILE A 25 2.13 11.15 -0.17
N THR A 26 2.52 12.37 -0.47
CA THR A 26 1.85 13.58 0.00
C THR A 26 0.73 13.95 -0.97
N PHE A 27 -0.42 14.39 -0.45
CA PHE A 27 -1.53 14.86 -1.27
C PHE A 27 -2.31 15.98 -0.59
N LYS A 28 -3.04 16.74 -1.39
CA LYS A 28 -3.82 17.90 -0.94
C LYS A 28 -5.28 17.71 -1.34
N THR A 29 -6.18 18.15 -0.47
CA THR A 29 -7.61 18.23 -0.77
C THR A 29 -8.12 19.63 -0.47
N GLN A 30 -9.41 19.88 -0.70
CA GLN A 30 -10.05 21.13 -0.27
C GLN A 30 -10.00 21.31 1.27
N ASN A 31 -9.85 20.22 2.02
CA ASN A 31 -9.91 20.21 3.49
C ASN A 31 -8.53 20.32 4.15
N GLY A 32 -7.44 20.26 3.39
CA GLY A 32 -6.08 20.39 3.96
C GLY A 32 -5.02 19.55 3.27
N TYR A 33 -3.97 19.27 4.04
CA TYR A 33 -2.74 18.60 3.60
C TYR A 33 -2.61 17.25 4.29
N TYR A 34 -2.13 16.25 3.55
CA TYR A 34 -2.07 14.88 4.03
C TYR A 34 -0.82 14.17 3.56
N TYR A 35 -0.41 13.18 4.34
CA TYR A 35 0.61 12.21 3.99
C TYR A 35 0.03 10.79 4.16
N TYR A 36 0.12 9.99 3.10
CA TYR A 36 -0.22 8.57 3.14
C TYR A 36 1.06 7.74 3.23
N ASP A 37 1.18 6.99 4.33
CA ASP A 37 2.25 6.04 4.55
C ASP A 37 1.85 4.68 3.99
N THR A 38 2.52 4.27 2.91
CA THR A 38 2.20 3.02 2.21
C THR A 38 2.55 1.79 3.02
N VAL A 39 3.46 1.91 4.00
CA VAL A 39 3.92 0.78 4.80
C VAL A 39 2.96 0.49 5.94
N THR A 40 2.45 1.53 6.60
CA THR A 40 1.47 1.38 7.69
C THR A 40 0.02 1.40 7.22
N GLY A 41 -0.24 1.87 5.99
CA GLY A 41 -1.60 2.08 5.47
C GLY A 41 -2.34 3.24 6.14
N LYS A 42 -1.63 4.10 6.89
CA LYS A 42 -2.20 5.22 7.65
C LYS A 42 -2.11 6.53 6.87
N VAL A 43 -3.04 7.42 7.16
CA VAL A 43 -3.04 8.80 6.66
C VAL A 43 -2.80 9.76 7.82
N LEU A 44 -1.77 10.58 7.71
CA LEU A 44 -1.50 11.69 8.61
C LEU A 44 -2.10 12.97 8.01
N ALA A 45 -2.96 13.65 8.76
CA ALA A 45 -3.37 15.02 8.45
C ALA A 45 -2.29 15.97 8.96
N CYS A 46 -1.83 16.88 8.11
CA CYS A 46 -0.69 17.74 8.37
C CYS A 46 -1.07 19.22 8.23
N GLN A 47 -0.35 20.07 8.94
CA GLN A 47 -0.26 21.49 8.62
C GLN A 47 0.61 21.68 7.37
N LYS A 48 0.53 22.87 6.76
CA LYS A 48 1.27 23.21 5.54
C LYS A 48 2.80 23.04 5.71
N VAL A 49 3.34 23.48 6.84
CA VAL A 49 4.79 23.38 7.13
C VAL A 49 5.22 21.93 7.30
N GLU A 50 4.44 21.13 8.04
CA GLU A 50 4.69 19.70 8.22
C GLU A 50 4.65 18.97 6.87
N TYR A 51 3.67 19.29 6.03
CA TYR A 51 3.53 18.75 4.69
C TYR A 51 4.77 19.05 3.82
N GLU A 52 5.25 20.29 3.83
CA GLU A 52 6.45 20.72 3.09
C GLU A 52 7.72 20.02 3.61
N ILE A 53 7.85 19.85 4.92
CA ILE A 53 8.94 19.08 5.53
C ILE A 53 8.87 17.62 5.08
N ILE A 54 7.69 17.00 5.09
CA ILE A 54 7.50 15.61 4.64
C ILE A 54 7.87 15.45 3.17
N GLU A 55 7.53 16.40 2.29
CA GLU A 55 7.99 16.37 0.90
C GLU A 55 9.51 16.38 0.79
N LYS A 56 10.22 17.13 1.65
CA LYS A 56 11.68 17.09 1.72
C LYS A 56 12.22 15.76 2.27
N ILE A 57 11.54 15.14 3.23
CA ILE A 57 11.91 13.81 3.73
C ILE A 57 11.82 12.78 2.60
N LEU A 58 10.70 12.76 1.85
CA LEU A 58 10.49 11.79 0.76
C LEU A 58 11.47 11.99 -0.40
N ALA A 59 11.88 13.24 -0.66
CA ALA A 59 12.88 13.55 -1.67
C ALA A 59 14.33 13.25 -1.22
N GLY A 60 14.57 12.91 0.05
CA GLY A 60 15.91 12.77 0.61
C GLY A 60 16.65 14.11 0.75
N GLU A 61 15.91 15.21 0.93
CA GLU A 61 16.41 16.59 0.94
C GLU A 61 16.14 17.30 2.28
N LEU A 62 16.03 16.55 3.39
CA LEU A 62 15.66 17.10 4.70
C LEU A 62 16.61 18.23 5.16
N GLU A 63 17.90 18.23 4.78
CA GLU A 63 18.80 19.34 5.14
C GLU A 63 18.39 20.68 4.53
N LYS A 64 17.63 20.69 3.43
CA LYS A 64 17.20 21.93 2.77
C LYS A 64 16.27 22.78 3.65
N VAL A 65 15.65 22.18 4.67
CA VAL A 65 14.84 22.90 5.67
C VAL A 65 15.66 23.98 6.40
N LEU A 66 16.96 23.77 6.61
CA LEU A 66 17.86 24.74 7.28
C LEU A 66 18.06 26.04 6.50
N TYR A 67 17.91 26.01 5.18
CA TYR A 67 18.18 27.14 4.30
C TYR A 67 16.88 27.84 3.85
N THR A 68 15.73 27.39 4.34
CA THR A 68 14.43 27.94 3.97
C THR A 68 14.02 29.02 4.97
N ASN A 69 13.61 30.19 4.47
CA ASN A 69 13.25 31.35 5.29
C ASN A 69 11.77 31.72 5.18
N GLU A 70 10.91 30.76 4.82
CA GLU A 70 9.48 31.01 4.63
C GLU A 70 8.72 31.18 5.95
N TYR A 71 9.19 30.52 7.01
CA TYR A 71 8.60 30.58 8.35
C TYR A 71 9.66 30.87 9.41
N SER A 72 9.23 31.26 10.61
CA SER A 72 10.15 31.46 11.73
C SER A 72 10.71 30.13 12.23
N GLU A 73 11.90 30.16 12.85
CA GLU A 73 12.55 28.95 13.37
C GLU A 73 11.65 28.16 14.33
N GLY A 74 10.89 28.86 15.19
CA GLY A 74 9.95 28.23 16.13
C GLY A 74 8.86 27.41 15.46
N VAL A 75 8.36 27.87 14.30
CA VAL A 75 7.32 27.15 13.54
C VAL A 75 7.88 25.86 12.93
N TYR A 76 9.13 25.90 12.43
CA TYR A 76 9.79 24.68 11.95
C TYR A 76 10.05 23.69 13.09
N VAL A 77 10.50 24.17 14.25
CA VAL A 77 10.74 23.33 15.42
C VAL A 77 9.45 22.64 15.87
N GLU A 78 8.33 23.36 15.96
CA GLU A 78 7.02 22.80 16.31
C GLU A 78 6.57 21.73 15.30
N ALA A 79 6.67 22.02 14.01
CA ALA A 79 6.33 21.07 12.95
C ALA A 79 7.19 19.79 13.01
N LEU A 80 8.49 19.92 13.27
CA LEU A 80 9.38 18.77 13.46
C LEU A 80 8.99 17.94 14.69
N GLU A 81 8.61 18.60 15.79
CA GLU A 81 8.17 17.90 17.01
C GLU A 81 6.88 17.12 16.77
N HIS A 82 5.92 17.67 16.03
CA HIS A 82 4.70 16.95 15.64
C HIS A 82 4.99 15.73 14.76
N ILE A 83 5.87 15.88 13.76
CA ILE A 83 6.30 14.77 12.91
C ILE A 83 6.99 13.68 13.75
N MET A 84 7.91 14.06 14.64
CA MET A 84 8.58 13.13 15.54
C MET A 84 7.59 12.41 16.46
N ALA A 85 6.58 13.11 16.99
CA ALA A 85 5.53 12.50 17.79
C ALA A 85 4.70 11.49 16.98
N ALA A 86 4.37 11.80 15.72
CA ALA A 86 3.68 10.88 14.82
C ALA A 86 4.52 9.62 14.54
N ILE A 87 5.83 9.77 14.33
CA ILE A 87 6.75 8.63 14.16
C ILE A 87 6.79 7.76 15.43
N GLN A 88 6.88 8.37 16.61
CA GLN A 88 6.97 7.64 17.88
C GLN A 88 5.71 6.85 18.19
N ASN A 89 4.55 7.51 18.10
CA ASN A 89 3.26 6.99 18.52
C ASN A 89 2.63 6.08 17.46
N GLU A 90 2.71 6.46 16.18
CA GLU A 90 1.97 5.80 15.11
C GLU A 90 2.83 4.93 14.19
N LYS A 91 4.16 5.01 14.34
CA LYS A 91 5.16 4.37 13.47
C LYS A 91 5.09 4.80 12.00
N ILE A 92 4.41 5.92 11.73
CA ILE A 92 4.38 6.56 10.42
C ILE A 92 5.80 7.01 10.05
N LEU A 93 6.23 6.86 8.79
CA LEU A 93 7.59 7.15 8.28
C LEU A 93 8.72 6.28 8.86
N ALA A 94 8.46 5.40 9.83
CA ALA A 94 9.50 4.69 10.59
C ALA A 94 10.01 3.40 9.94
N LEU A 95 9.29 2.87 8.94
CA LEU A 95 9.48 1.50 8.45
C LEU A 95 9.98 1.52 7.00
N SER A 96 11.24 1.10 6.78
CA SER A 96 11.86 0.99 5.45
C SER A 96 11.98 -0.43 4.91
N LYS A 97 11.28 -1.40 5.49
CA LYS A 97 11.52 -2.81 5.14
C LYS A 97 11.15 -3.21 3.70
N PHE A 98 10.64 -2.27 2.90
CA PHE A 98 10.52 -2.45 1.46
C PHE A 98 11.58 -1.61 0.75
N SER A 99 12.69 -2.26 0.38
CA SER A 99 13.70 -1.65 -0.50
C SER A 99 13.18 -1.47 -1.93
N LEU A 100 12.12 -2.19 -2.28
CA LEU A 100 11.44 -2.20 -3.57
C LEU A 100 9.99 -2.68 -3.31
N MET A 101 8.98 -2.08 -3.96
CA MET A 101 7.82 -2.91 -4.33
C MET A 101 8.39 -4.09 -5.12
N ALA A 102 8.04 -5.32 -4.75
CA ALA A 102 8.66 -6.54 -5.26
C ALA A 102 8.99 -6.40 -6.77
N PRO A 103 10.25 -6.63 -7.19
CA PRO A 103 10.61 -6.48 -8.59
C PRO A 103 9.64 -7.30 -9.44
N PHE A 104 9.13 -6.69 -10.52
CA PHE A 104 8.07 -7.17 -11.42
C PHE A 104 8.37 -8.49 -12.15
N ASN A 105 9.35 -9.26 -11.69
CA ASN A 105 10.03 -10.29 -12.46
C ASN A 105 9.45 -11.69 -12.20
N ASN A 106 8.57 -11.86 -11.21
CA ASN A 106 8.06 -13.18 -10.80
C ASN A 106 6.53 -13.31 -10.83
N TYR A 107 5.82 -12.39 -11.48
CA TYR A 107 4.36 -12.53 -11.67
C TYR A 107 4.02 -13.77 -12.48
N GLU A 108 4.82 -14.12 -13.49
CA GLU A 108 4.49 -15.24 -14.38
C GLU A 108 4.46 -16.57 -13.61
N GLU A 109 5.39 -16.78 -12.68
CA GLU A 109 5.39 -17.96 -11.81
C GLU A 109 4.21 -17.93 -10.82
N LEU A 110 3.94 -16.79 -10.18
CA LEU A 110 2.81 -16.63 -9.24
C LEU A 110 1.45 -16.82 -9.94
N VAL A 111 1.25 -16.17 -11.09
CA VAL A 111 0.01 -16.22 -11.88
C VAL A 111 -0.20 -17.63 -12.44
N ASN A 112 0.85 -18.31 -12.89
CA ASN A 112 0.71 -19.61 -13.56
C ASN A 112 0.69 -20.79 -12.58
N HIS A 113 1.27 -20.67 -11.38
CA HIS A 113 1.49 -21.81 -10.49
C HIS A 113 0.93 -21.65 -9.07
N HIS A 114 0.55 -20.45 -8.64
CA HIS A 114 -0.03 -20.22 -7.32
C HIS A 114 -1.53 -19.88 -7.41
N LEU A 115 -2.34 -20.93 -7.52
CA LEU A 115 -3.80 -20.81 -7.44
C LEU A 115 -4.24 -20.64 -5.98
N GLU A 116 -4.48 -19.40 -5.55
CA GLU A 116 -4.93 -19.07 -4.19
C GLU A 116 -6.45 -19.09 -4.03
N GLN A 117 -7.18 -18.72 -5.08
CA GLN A 117 -8.64 -18.58 -5.06
C GLN A 117 -9.25 -19.13 -6.34
N ILE A 118 -10.37 -19.84 -6.19
CA ILE A 118 -11.26 -20.20 -7.29
C ILE A 118 -12.60 -19.50 -7.07
N THR A 119 -13.06 -18.75 -8.06
CA THR A 119 -14.44 -18.25 -8.13
C THR A 119 -15.26 -19.19 -9.01
N LEU A 120 -16.28 -19.84 -8.42
CA LEU A 120 -17.15 -20.76 -9.14
C LEU A 120 -18.47 -20.08 -9.50
N GLU A 121 -18.69 -19.84 -10.79
CA GLU A 121 -19.94 -19.35 -11.33
C GLU A 121 -20.95 -20.50 -11.47
N LEU A 122 -21.88 -20.63 -10.52
CA LEU A 122 -22.85 -21.72 -10.52
C LEU A 122 -23.85 -21.61 -11.69
N THR A 123 -24.19 -20.37 -12.07
CA THR A 123 -25.03 -20.07 -13.22
C THR A 123 -24.81 -18.64 -13.70
N GLU A 124 -24.84 -18.45 -15.02
CA GLU A 124 -24.89 -17.14 -15.66
C GLU A 124 -26.30 -16.53 -15.66
N LYS A 125 -27.33 -17.29 -15.23
CA LYS A 125 -28.72 -16.82 -15.18
C LYS A 125 -28.95 -15.97 -13.93
N CYS A 126 -29.14 -14.67 -14.14
CA CYS A 126 -29.53 -13.72 -13.11
C CYS A 126 -30.96 -13.19 -13.35
N ASN A 127 -31.75 -13.07 -12.29
CA ASN A 127 -33.10 -12.47 -12.33
C ASN A 127 -33.10 -10.95 -12.13
N LEU A 128 -31.91 -10.33 -12.04
CA LEU A 128 -31.72 -8.88 -12.05
C LEU A 128 -31.21 -8.41 -13.42
N ARG A 129 -31.41 -7.13 -13.73
CA ARG A 129 -30.98 -6.47 -14.98
C ARG A 129 -30.16 -5.22 -14.65
N CYS A 130 -29.09 -5.40 -13.89
CA CYS A 130 -28.21 -4.30 -13.51
C CYS A 130 -27.48 -3.76 -14.74
N GLY A 131 -27.60 -2.46 -15.01
CA GLY A 131 -27.04 -1.83 -16.23
C GLY A 131 -25.50 -1.88 -16.32
N TYR A 132 -24.80 -2.11 -15.20
CA TYR A 132 -23.34 -2.25 -15.13
C TYR A 132 -22.88 -3.72 -15.13
N CYS A 133 -23.80 -4.69 -15.18
CA CYS A 133 -23.47 -6.11 -15.10
C CYS A 133 -23.03 -6.64 -16.47
N ILE A 134 -21.93 -7.39 -16.51
CA ILE A 134 -21.42 -8.03 -17.74
C ILE A 134 -22.37 -9.08 -18.33
N TYR A 135 -23.25 -9.66 -17.50
CA TYR A 135 -24.31 -10.59 -17.94
C TYR A 135 -25.59 -9.87 -18.37
N ASN A 136 -25.57 -8.53 -18.47
CA ASN A 136 -26.71 -7.79 -18.95
C ASN A 136 -26.90 -8.01 -20.45
N GLU A 137 -28.12 -8.30 -20.86
CA GLU A 137 -28.49 -8.63 -22.25
C GLU A 137 -28.27 -7.46 -23.22
N GLY A 138 -28.08 -6.23 -22.72
CA GLY A 138 -27.80 -5.03 -23.51
C GLY A 138 -26.34 -4.81 -23.92
N ILE A 139 -25.42 -5.71 -23.57
CA ILE A 139 -24.00 -5.61 -23.94
C ILE A 139 -23.78 -6.25 -25.33
N THR A 140 -23.25 -5.47 -26.26
CA THR A 140 -23.15 -5.82 -27.70
C THR A 140 -22.03 -6.79 -28.05
N GLU A 141 -21.08 -7.02 -27.15
CA GLU A 141 -20.04 -8.05 -27.29
C GLU A 141 -20.23 -9.11 -26.18
N PRO A 142 -21.10 -10.11 -26.39
CA PRO A 142 -21.21 -11.20 -25.44
C PRO A 142 -19.92 -12.01 -25.46
N MET A 143 -19.23 -12.07 -24.31
CA MET A 143 -18.24 -13.10 -24.03
C MET A 143 -18.94 -14.44 -24.23
N LEU A 144 -18.58 -15.19 -25.28
CA LEU A 144 -19.19 -16.45 -25.75
C LEU A 144 -19.97 -17.20 -24.63
N SER A 145 -21.27 -16.91 -24.51
CA SER A 145 -22.10 -17.45 -23.45
C SER A 145 -22.46 -18.90 -23.76
N LEU A 146 -21.64 -19.84 -23.29
CA LEU A 146 -22.05 -21.23 -23.22
C LEU A 146 -23.00 -21.35 -22.02
N PHE A 147 -24.30 -21.21 -22.26
CA PHE A 147 -25.37 -21.37 -21.25
C PHE A 147 -25.31 -22.74 -20.54
N SER A 148 -24.41 -22.86 -19.57
CA SER A 148 -24.05 -24.12 -18.94
C SER A 148 -24.25 -23.97 -17.45
N ARG A 149 -25.19 -24.73 -16.87
CA ARG A 149 -25.28 -24.86 -15.41
C ARG A 149 -24.20 -25.82 -14.95
N ILE A 150 -23.39 -25.42 -13.99
CA ILE A 150 -22.48 -26.35 -13.33
C ILE A 150 -23.32 -27.32 -12.51
N THR A 151 -23.19 -28.62 -12.78
CA THR A 151 -23.84 -29.65 -11.96
C THR A 151 -23.04 -29.89 -10.68
N TRP A 152 -23.71 -30.39 -9.64
CA TRP A 152 -23.06 -30.73 -8.36
C TRP A 152 -21.91 -31.73 -8.54
N TYR A 153 -22.04 -32.66 -9.49
CA TYR A 153 -20.99 -33.62 -9.83
C TYR A 153 -19.73 -32.92 -10.38
N ILE A 154 -19.90 -31.93 -11.27
CA ILE A 154 -18.77 -31.15 -11.81
C ILE A 154 -18.14 -30.30 -10.71
N SER A 155 -18.95 -29.59 -9.90
CA SER A 155 -18.45 -28.77 -8.80
C SER A 155 -17.65 -29.57 -7.76
N SER A 156 -18.10 -30.77 -7.41
CA SER A 156 -17.41 -31.64 -6.45
C SER A 156 -16.09 -32.21 -6.99
N ARG A 157 -16.03 -32.51 -8.29
CA ARG A 157 -14.77 -32.89 -8.96
C ARG A 157 -13.77 -31.74 -9.00
N PHE A 158 -14.21 -30.51 -9.27
CA PHE A 158 -13.36 -29.31 -9.22
C PHE A 158 -12.82 -29.04 -7.82
N PHE A 159 -13.67 -29.10 -6.79
CA PHE A 159 -13.24 -28.98 -5.40
C PHE A 159 -12.21 -30.05 -5.02
N SER A 160 -12.45 -31.31 -5.42
CA SER A 160 -11.50 -32.40 -5.16
C SER A 160 -10.16 -32.21 -5.88
N ALA A 161 -10.17 -31.68 -7.11
CA ALA A 161 -8.96 -31.35 -7.86
C ALA A 161 -8.20 -30.18 -7.21
N TYR A 162 -8.89 -29.12 -6.80
CA TYR A 162 -8.31 -27.99 -6.09
C TYR A 162 -7.62 -28.42 -4.80
N PHE A 163 -8.32 -29.15 -3.92
CA PHE A 163 -7.73 -29.66 -2.68
C PHE A 163 -6.51 -30.54 -2.94
N ARG A 164 -6.50 -31.35 -4.00
CA ARG A 164 -5.32 -32.15 -4.38
C ARG A 164 -4.14 -31.28 -4.82
N ILE A 165 -4.38 -30.24 -5.61
CA ILE A 165 -3.34 -29.31 -6.06
C ILE A 165 -2.78 -28.53 -4.86
N SER A 166 -3.65 -28.02 -3.98
CA SER A 166 -3.24 -27.30 -2.77
C SER A 166 -2.54 -28.17 -1.72
N LEU A 167 -2.89 -29.46 -1.60
CA LEU A 167 -2.22 -30.40 -0.67
C LEU A 167 -0.90 -30.95 -1.24
N CYS A 168 -0.74 -31.02 -2.56
CA CYS A 168 0.53 -31.41 -3.19
C CYS A 168 1.51 -30.24 -3.35
N ALA A 169 1.03 -29.00 -3.30
CA ALA A 169 1.84 -27.78 -3.24
C ALA A 169 2.37 -27.51 -1.82
N VAL A 170 3.06 -28.49 -1.22
CA VAL A 170 3.94 -28.22 -0.08
C VAL A 170 5.23 -27.62 -0.66
N PRO A 171 5.71 -26.45 -0.19
CA PRO A 171 6.92 -25.86 -0.74
C PRO A 171 8.10 -26.80 -0.49
N VAL A 172 8.72 -27.27 -1.59
CA VAL A 172 10.07 -27.86 -1.57
C VAL A 172 11.04 -26.72 -1.27
N GLY A 173 11.19 -26.36 -0.01
CA GLY A 173 11.94 -25.18 0.39
C GLY A 173 12.29 -25.02 1.87
N SER A 174 11.77 -25.85 2.78
CA SER A 174 12.29 -25.91 4.15
C SER A 174 13.53 -26.82 4.19
N LYS A 175 14.64 -26.38 3.60
CA LYS A 175 15.96 -26.86 4.05
C LYS A 175 16.32 -26.07 5.30
N GLU A 176 16.22 -26.78 6.41
CA GLU A 176 16.92 -26.61 7.68
C GLU A 176 18.01 -25.51 7.69
N LYS A 177 17.82 -24.53 8.58
CA LYS A 177 18.89 -23.95 9.40
C LYS A 177 18.37 -23.77 10.81
#